data_AF-A0AAE3CFW0-F1
#
_entry.id   AF-A0AAE3CFW0-F1
#
_cell.length_a   1.000
_cell.length_b   1.000
_cell.length_c   1.000
_cell.angle_alpha   90.00
_cell.angle_beta   90.00
_cell.angle_gamma   90.00
#
_symmetry.space_group_name_H-M   'P 1'
#
loop_
_entity.id
_entity.type
_entity.pdbx_description
1 polymer ?
#
loop_
_entity_poly.entity_id
_entity_poly.type
_entity_poly.pdbx_seq_one_letter_code
_entity_poly.pdbx_strand_id
1 'polypeptide(L)' 'IAGSPMTPKRKAETLAMIAEREGVTPAECVAVGNDVLDVPMFKLAGLAIGINPTPETKKHVMFSVNSPNLKEILKYLL' A
#
# COMPACT_ATOMS: atom_id res chain seq x y z
N ILE A 1 5.92 -26.50 -3.51
CA ILE A 1 7.07 -25.59 -3.75
C ILE A 1 6.65 -24.21 -3.27
N ALA A 2 7.30 -23.64 -2.26
CA ALA A 2 7.03 -22.25 -1.89
C ALA A 2 7.54 -21.36 -3.04
N GLY A 3 6.70 -20.43 -3.53
CA GLY A 3 7.12 -19.47 -4.54
C GLY A 3 8.24 -18.55 -4.05
N SER A 4 8.81 -17.74 -4.95
CA SER A 4 9.87 -16.80 -4.58
C SER A 4 9.45 -15.88 -3.40
N PRO A 5 10.38 -15.39 -2.57
CA PRO A 5 10.07 -14.53 -1.42
C PRO A 5 9.40 -13.21 -1.82
N MET A 6 8.41 -12.74 -1.04
CA MET A 6 7.74 -11.46 -1.28
C MET A 6 8.59 -10.29 -0.76
N THR A 7 9.49 -9.78 -1.60
CA THR A 7 10.36 -8.65 -1.27
C THR A 7 9.63 -7.30 -1.38
N PRO A 8 10.16 -6.21 -0.79
CA PRO A 8 9.59 -4.86 -0.96
C PRO A 8 9.39 -4.45 -2.43
N LYS A 9 10.39 -4.74 -3.28
CA LYS A 9 10.30 -4.49 -4.72
C LYS A 9 9.15 -5.28 -5.35
N ARG A 10 9.02 -6.56 -4.97
CA ARG A 10 7.97 -7.44 -5.51
C ARG A 10 6.56 -7.01 -5.09
N LYS A 11 6.39 -6.37 -3.94
CA LYS A 11 5.09 -5.76 -3.58
C LYS A 11 4.68 -4.68 -4.58
N ALA A 12 5.60 -3.80 -4.99
CA ALA A 12 5.34 -2.78 -6.00
C ALA A 12 5.09 -3.39 -7.40
N GLU A 13 5.92 -4.37 -7.81
CA GLU A 13 5.73 -5.09 -9.08
C GLU A 13 4.38 -5.82 -9.12
N THR A 14 3.95 -6.38 -8.00
CA THR A 14 2.65 -7.06 -7.86
C THR A 14 1.50 -6.07 -7.99
N LEU A 15 1.60 -4.87 -7.38
CA LEU A 15 0.62 -3.81 -7.56
C LEU A 15 0.49 -3.41 -9.04
N ALA A 16 1.62 -3.19 -9.73
CA ALA A 16 1.62 -2.85 -11.16
C ALA A 16 0.95 -3.94 -12.01
N MET A 17 1.31 -5.21 -11.77
CA MET A 17 0.76 -6.35 -12.50
C MET A 17 -0.75 -6.50 -12.28
N ILE A 18 -1.23 -6.32 -11.04
CA ILE A 18 -2.66 -6.38 -10.74
C ILE A 18 -3.37 -5.21 -11.41
N ALA A 19 -2.85 -3.98 -11.28
CA ALA A 19 -3.44 -2.80 -11.90
C ALA A 19 -3.60 -2.98 -13.42
N GLU A 20 -2.54 -3.42 -14.10
CA GLU A 20 -2.57 -3.73 -15.53
C GLU A 20 -3.64 -4.78 -15.88
N ARG A 21 -3.70 -5.88 -15.12
CA ARG A 21 -4.70 -6.94 -15.32
C ARG A 21 -6.14 -6.44 -15.16
N GLU A 22 -6.37 -5.53 -14.21
CA GLU A 22 -7.70 -4.95 -13.94
C GLU A 22 -8.02 -3.75 -14.85
N GLY A 23 -7.12 -3.35 -15.76
CA GLY A 23 -7.34 -2.25 -16.69
C GLY A 23 -7.27 -0.85 -16.05
N VAL A 24 -6.58 -0.73 -14.92
CA VAL A 24 -6.34 0.55 -14.23
C VAL A 24 -4.85 0.84 -14.15
N THR A 25 -4.49 2.09 -13.89
CA THR A 25 -3.11 2.48 -13.61
C THR A 25 -2.80 2.33 -12.11
N PRO A 26 -1.53 2.17 -11.71
CA PRO A 26 -1.19 2.20 -10.29
C PRO A 26 -1.56 3.52 -9.60
N ALA A 27 -1.61 4.63 -10.34
CA ALA A 27 -2.07 5.93 -9.84
C ALA A 27 -3.57 5.96 -9.49
N GLU A 28 -4.36 5.01 -10.00
CA GLU A 28 -5.77 4.83 -9.64
C GLU A 28 -5.96 3.83 -8.50
N CYS A 29 -4.87 3.25 -7.99
CA CYS A 29 -4.89 2.28 -6.90
C CYS A 29 -4.66 2.93 -5.54
N VAL A 30 -5.21 2.29 -4.51
CA VAL A 30 -4.92 2.60 -3.11
C VAL A 30 -4.07 1.50 -2.50
N ALA A 31 -2.94 1.87 -1.90
CA ALA A 31 -2.09 0.97 -1.13
C ALA A 31 -2.30 1.19 0.37
N VAL A 32 -2.58 0.11 1.11
CA VAL A 32 -2.75 0.13 2.57
C VAL A 32 -1.71 -0.80 3.20
N GLY A 33 -0.95 -0.28 4.18
CA GLY A 33 0.10 -1.05 4.86
C GLY A 33 0.60 -0.34 6.12
N ASN A 34 1.67 -0.83 6.73
CA ASN A 34 2.13 -0.31 8.03
C ASN A 34 3.65 -0.28 8.21
N ASP A 35 4.40 -0.92 7.31
CA ASP A 35 5.83 -1.14 7.48
C ASP A 35 6.67 -0.58 6.32
N VAL A 36 7.97 -0.36 6.57
CA VAL A 36 8.91 0.20 5.60
C VAL A 36 9.05 -0.69 4.36
N LEU A 37 8.80 -1.99 4.49
CA LEU A 37 8.78 -2.93 3.38
C LEU A 37 7.67 -2.63 2.34
N ASP A 38 6.66 -1.84 2.71
CA ASP A 38 5.58 -1.42 1.81
C ASP A 38 5.92 -0.13 1.04
N VAL A 39 6.99 0.58 1.40
CA VAL A 39 7.34 1.88 0.81
C VAL A 39 7.46 1.86 -0.71
N PRO A 40 8.06 0.85 -1.36
CA PRO A 40 8.07 0.78 -2.83
C PRO A 40 6.66 0.72 -3.43
N MET A 41 5.72 0.03 -2.77
CA MET A 41 4.32 -0.05 -3.19
C MET A 41 3.59 1.28 -2.94
N PHE A 42 3.83 1.94 -1.81
CA PHE A 42 3.26 3.27 -1.52
C PHE A 42 3.68 4.33 -2.52
N LYS A 43 4.94 4.32 -2.95
CA LYS A 43 5.46 5.26 -3.95
C LYS A 43 4.85 5.09 -5.33
N LEU A 44 4.27 3.92 -5.60
CA LEU A 44 3.68 3.57 -6.90
C LEU A 44 2.17 3.83 -6.93
N ALA A 45 1.47 3.62 -5.80
CA ALA A 45 0.04 3.86 -5.68
C ALA A 45 -0.29 5.37 -5.71
N GLY A 46 -1.47 5.73 -6.24
CA GLY A 46 -1.94 7.11 -6.21
C GLY A 46 -2.34 7.60 -4.82
N LEU A 47 -2.75 6.68 -3.94
CA LEU A 47 -3.05 6.96 -2.54
C LEU A 47 -2.39 5.90 -1.64
N ALA A 48 -1.62 6.35 -0.66
CA ALA A 48 -1.01 5.49 0.35
C ALA A 48 -1.60 5.78 1.74
N ILE A 49 -2.16 4.77 2.40
CA ILE A 49 -2.74 4.85 3.74
C ILE A 49 -1.96 3.93 4.68
N GLY A 50 -1.42 4.50 5.76
CA GLY A 50 -0.78 3.76 6.83
C GLY A 50 -1.80 3.33 7.89
N ILE A 51 -1.97 2.03 8.14
CA ILE A 51 -2.77 1.51 9.26
C ILE A 51 -1.84 1.10 10.42
N ASN A 52 -1.91 1.81 11.55
CA ASN A 52 -0.94 1.73 12.65
C ASN A 52 0.53 1.74 12.16
N PRO A 53 0.93 2.73 11.33
CA PRO A 53 2.23 2.70 10.68
C PRO A 53 3.38 2.95 11.67
N THR A 54 4.51 2.29 11.44
CA THR A 54 5.76 2.57 12.15
C THR A 54 6.18 4.04 11.98
N PRO A 55 6.99 4.62 12.89
CA PRO A 55 7.47 6.00 12.75
C PRO A 55 8.16 6.28 11.41
N GLU A 56 8.89 5.32 10.87
CA GLU A 56 9.52 5.45 9.55
C GLU A 56 8.49 5.44 8.42
N THR A 57 7.51 4.54 8.51
CA THR A 57 6.46 4.42 7.48
C THR A 57 5.56 5.65 7.39
N LYS A 58 5.36 6.37 8.51
CA LYS A 58 4.58 7.63 8.53
C LYS A 58 5.09 8.68 7.55
N LYS A 59 6.37 8.64 7.18
CA LYS A 59 6.99 9.56 6.21
C LYS A 59 6.64 9.25 4.75
N HIS A 60 6.04 8.09 4.49
CA HIS A 60 5.80 7.55 3.16
C HIS A 60 4.32 7.34 2.83
N VAL A 61 3.42 7.65 3.76
CA VAL A 61 1.97 7.51 3.59
C VAL A 61 1.32 8.89 3.65
N MET A 62 0.24 9.08 2.90
CA MET A 62 -0.49 10.36 2.88
C MET A 62 -1.39 10.52 4.10
N PHE A 63 -2.01 9.42 4.54
CA PHE A 63 -2.85 9.39 5.74
C PHE A 63 -2.41 8.28 6.67
N SER A 64 -2.42 8.57 7.98
CA SER A 64 -2.16 7.59 9.03
C SER A 64 -3.42 7.37 9.85
N VAL A 65 -3.83 6.11 9.98
CA VAL A 65 -4.97 5.68 10.80
C VAL A 65 -4.42 4.83 11.94
N ASN A 66 -4.54 5.31 13.18
CA ASN A 66 -4.20 4.52 14.36
C ASN A 66 -5.49 3.94 14.93
N SER A 67 -5.79 2.69 14.56
CA SER A 67 -7.03 2.00 14.95
C SER A 67 -6.87 0.49 14.83
N PRO A 68 -7.47 -0.31 15.72
CA PRO A 68 -7.61 -1.75 15.52
C PRO A 68 -8.62 -2.12 14.44
N ASN A 69 -9.43 -1.15 13.96
CA ASN A 69 -10.47 -1.38 12.97
C ASN A 69 -10.06 -0.82 11.59
N LEU A 70 -9.84 -1.70 10.61
CA LEU A 70 -9.47 -1.31 9.25
C LEU A 70 -10.56 -0.49 8.54
N LYS A 71 -11.84 -0.61 8.92
CA LYS A 71 -12.93 0.17 8.30
C LYS A 71 -12.76 1.67 8.48
N GLU A 72 -11.95 2.11 9.44
CA GLU A 72 -11.62 3.52 9.63
C GLU A 72 -10.92 4.16 8.42
N ILE A 73 -10.36 3.37 7.49
CA ILE A 73 -9.79 3.92 6.25
C ILE A 73 -10.85 4.39 5.25
N LEU A 74 -12.10 3.94 5.37
CA LEU A 74 -13.15 4.21 4.36
C LEU A 74 -13.44 5.71 4.20
N LYS A 75 -13.20 6.53 5.23
CA LYS A 75 -13.33 8.00 5.18
C LYS A 75 -12.35 8.71 4.23
N TYR A 76 -11.38 7.97 3.70
CA TYR A 76 -10.44 8.47 2.68
C TYR A 76 -10.75 7.94 1.28
N LEU A 77 -11.78 7.09 1.15
CA LEU A 77 -12.15 6.42 -0.11
C LEU A 77 -13.55 6.83 -0.61
N LEU A 78 -14.40 7.34 0.29
CA LEU A 78 -15.78 7.76 0.07
C LEU A 78 -15.88 9.26 0.33
#